data_AF-A0A8H7SR36-F1
#
_entry.id   AF-A0A8H7SR36-F1
#
_cell.length_a   1.000
_cell.length_b   1.000
_cell.length_c   1.000
_cell.angle_alpha   90.00
_cell.angle_beta   90.00
_cell.angle_gamma   90.00
#
_symmetry.space_group_name_H-M   'P 1'
#
loop_
_entity.id
_entity.type
_entity.pdbx_description
1 polymer ?
#
loop_
_entity_poly.entity_id
_entity_poly.type
_entity_poly.pdbx_seq_one_letter_code
_entity_poly.pdbx_strand_id
1 'polypeptide(L)'
;MHPPLEAHKQEGCDEAIQALNDCHNAGTFNKFIGACNSAKTAVDKCLKEEFLAMRKLNKGAAVEKRKRMEQIWKEIDEPPAFLKEEQNKL
;
A
#
# COMPACT_ATOMS: atom_id res chain seq x y z
N MET A 1 15.03 3.79 -14.71
CA MET A 1 13.93 4.77 -14.73
C MET A 1 12.92 4.38 -13.67
N HIS A 2 12.56 5.30 -12.77
CA HIS A 2 11.56 5.10 -11.70
C HIS A 2 10.22 5.77 -12.10
N PRO A 3 9.09 5.41 -11.47
CA PRO A 3 7.83 6.16 -11.61
C PRO A 3 8.02 7.63 -11.21
N PRO A 4 7.16 8.56 -11.66
CA PRO A 4 7.22 9.96 -11.23
C PRO A 4 7.30 10.06 -9.69
N LEU A 5 8.33 10.75 -9.21
CA LEU A 5 8.57 10.96 -7.78
C LEU A 5 7.96 12.30 -7.39
N GLU A 6 7.04 12.29 -6.45
CA GLU A 6 6.35 13.46 -5.95
C GLU A 6 6.66 13.57 -4.45
N ALA A 7 7.27 14.67 -4.03
CA ALA A 7 7.76 14.86 -2.66
C ALA A 7 6.68 14.55 -1.59
N HIS A 8 5.44 15.00 -1.80
CA HIS A 8 4.34 14.76 -0.87
C HIS A 8 3.93 13.29 -0.69
N LYS A 9 4.28 12.38 -1.61
CA LYS A 9 3.96 10.94 -1.48
C LYS A 9 5.09 10.15 -0.83
N GLN A 10 6.27 10.74 -0.75
CA GLN A 10 7.54 10.05 -0.52
C GLN A 10 8.36 10.79 0.54
N GLU A 11 7.68 11.43 1.50
CA GLU A 11 8.29 12.27 2.54
C GLU A 11 9.40 11.54 3.32
N GLY A 12 9.38 10.20 3.37
CA GLY A 12 10.43 9.39 4.00
C GLY A 12 11.63 9.07 3.10
N CYS A 13 11.54 9.33 1.80
CA CYS A 13 12.55 8.98 0.79
C CYS A 13 13.22 10.20 0.13
N ASP A 14 12.89 11.41 0.54
CA ASP A 14 13.37 12.66 -0.08
C ASP A 14 14.89 12.72 -0.23
N GLU A 15 15.65 12.30 0.79
CA GLU A 15 17.12 12.28 0.75
C GLU A 15 17.67 11.35 -0.35
N ALA A 16 17.11 10.14 -0.47
CA ALA A 16 17.52 9.18 -1.49
C ALA A 16 17.17 9.67 -2.90
N ILE A 17 16.01 10.32 -3.02
CA ILE A 17 15.52 10.90 -4.28
C ILE A 17 16.40 12.07 -4.69
N GLN A 18 16.76 12.93 -3.74
CA GLN A 18 17.66 14.05 -3.98
C GLN A 18 19.04 13.57 -4.45
N ALA A 19 19.61 12.55 -3.80
CA ALA A 19 20.89 11.97 -4.23
C ALA A 19 20.85 11.42 -5.67
N LEU A 20 19.73 10.82 -6.08
CA LEU A 20 19.55 10.36 -7.45
C LEU A 20 19.39 11.52 -8.43
N ASN A 21 18.65 12.55 -8.06
CA ASN A 21 18.47 13.77 -8.85
C ASN A 21 19.80 14.50 -9.05
N ASP A 22 20.61 14.64 -8.00
CA ASP A 22 21.93 15.26 -8.06
C ASP A 22 22.85 14.49 -9.02
N CYS A 23 22.81 13.15 -9.00
CA CYS A 23 23.57 12.33 -9.95
C CYS A 23 23.12 12.52 -11.41
N HIS A 24 21.81 12.62 -11.64
CA HIS A 24 21.26 12.90 -12.98
C HIS A 24 21.59 14.32 -13.45
N ASN A 25 21.57 15.29 -12.55
CA ASN A 25 21.87 16.71 -12.84
C ASN A 25 23.38 16.95 -13.04
N ALA A 26 24.24 16.14 -12.42
CA ALA A 26 25.69 16.21 -12.60
C ALA A 26 26.15 15.82 -14.01
N GLY A 27 25.33 15.10 -14.79
CA GLY A 27 25.68 14.77 -16.16
C GLY A 27 24.56 14.02 -16.88
N THR A 28 24.10 14.56 -18.01
CA THR A 28 23.00 13.98 -18.80
C THR A 28 23.28 12.53 -19.22
N PHE A 29 24.55 12.16 -19.46
CA PHE A 29 24.95 10.79 -19.81
C PHE A 29 24.96 9.81 -18.63
N ASN A 30 25.10 10.28 -17.39
CA ASN A 30 25.20 9.42 -16.19
C ASN A 30 23.97 8.54 -16.01
N LYS A 31 22.81 9.07 -16.39
CA LYS A 31 21.52 8.39 -16.46
C LYS A 31 21.55 7.16 -17.38
N PHE A 32 22.26 7.24 -18.50
CA PHE A 32 22.19 6.23 -19.58
C PHE A 32 23.26 5.16 -19.43
N ILE A 33 24.43 5.51 -18.90
CA ILE A 33 25.57 4.58 -18.74
C ILE A 33 25.56 3.81 -17.42
N GLY A 34 24.56 4.05 -16.55
CA GLY A 34 24.43 3.36 -15.27
C GLY A 34 25.30 3.91 -14.14
N ALA A 35 25.89 5.10 -14.31
CA ALA A 35 26.72 5.75 -13.28
C ALA A 35 25.93 6.06 -11.99
N CYS A 36 24.61 6.23 -12.09
CA CYS A 36 23.73 6.52 -10.96
C CYS A 36 23.07 5.28 -10.31
N ASN A 37 23.54 4.06 -10.61
CA ASN A 37 22.87 2.82 -10.15
C ASN A 37 22.84 2.66 -8.62
N SER A 38 23.85 3.14 -7.90
CA SER A 38 23.89 3.10 -6.43
C SER A 38 22.79 3.97 -5.83
N ALA A 39 22.69 5.23 -6.24
CA ALA A 39 21.64 6.16 -5.84
C ALA A 39 20.25 5.62 -6.24
N LYS A 40 20.13 5.05 -7.44
CA LYS A 40 18.89 4.41 -7.90
C LYS A 40 18.47 3.26 -6.97
N THR A 41 19.42 2.42 -6.56
CA THR A 41 19.16 1.29 -5.67
C THR A 41 18.69 1.76 -4.28
N ALA A 42 19.23 2.88 -3.80
CA ALA A 42 18.78 3.50 -2.55
C ALA A 42 17.32 3.97 -2.63
N VAL A 43 16.95 4.65 -3.72
CA VAL A 43 15.55 5.05 -3.97
C VAL A 43 14.63 3.84 -4.06
N ASP A 44 15.00 2.82 -4.83
CA ASP A 44 14.19 1.61 -4.99
C ASP A 44 13.95 0.90 -3.64
N LYS A 45 14.98 0.85 -2.79
CA LYS A 45 14.88 0.24 -1.46
C LYS A 45 13.92 1.02 -0.57
N CYS A 46 14.07 2.35 -0.52
CA CYS A 46 13.22 3.20 0.31
C CYS A 46 11.75 3.10 -0.09
N LEU A 47 11.43 3.28 -1.38
CA LEU A 47 10.06 3.20 -1.88
C LEU A 47 9.44 1.81 -1.69
N LYS A 48 10.27 0.76 -1.75
CA LYS A 48 9.81 -0.61 -1.49
C LYS A 48 9.41 -0.79 -0.02
N GLU A 49 10.15 -0.20 0.91
CA GLU A 49 9.83 -0.24 2.34
C GLU A 49 8.51 0.49 2.63
N GLU A 50 8.33 1.70 2.07
CA GLU A 50 7.06 2.44 2.16
C GLU A 50 5.89 1.64 1.58
N PHE A 51 6.06 1.06 0.39
CA PHE A 51 5.05 0.24 -0.25
C PHE A 51 4.66 -0.95 0.63
N LEU A 52 5.62 -1.64 1.25
CA LEU A 52 5.35 -2.77 2.13
C LEU A 52 4.62 -2.33 3.41
N ALA A 53 4.96 -1.19 3.98
CA ALA A 53 4.26 -0.62 5.13
C ALA A 53 2.80 -0.32 4.79
N MET A 54 2.55 0.39 3.69
CA MET A 54 1.19 0.69 3.22
C MET A 54 0.40 -0.55 2.87
N ARG A 55 1.03 -1.53 2.21
CA ARG A 55 0.41 -2.83 1.91
C ARG A 55 -0.02 -3.56 3.18
N LYS A 56 0.76 -3.51 4.25
CA LYS A 56 0.42 -4.11 5.54
C LYS A 56 -0.80 -3.43 6.17
N LEU A 57 -0.83 -2.09 6.18
CA LEU A 57 -1.97 -1.32 6.68
C LEU A 57 -3.25 -1.62 5.89
N ASN A 58 -3.17 -1.57 4.57
CA ASN A 58 -4.31 -1.87 3.69
C ASN A 58 -4.80 -3.31 3.84
N LYS A 59 -3.89 -4.27 4.04
CA LYS A 59 -4.26 -5.67 4.33
C LYS A 59 -5.04 -5.77 5.64
N GLY A 60 -4.60 -5.07 6.69
CA GLY A 60 -5.31 -5.01 7.98
C GLY A 60 -6.71 -4.43 7.82
N ALA A 61 -6.84 -3.27 7.20
CA ALA A 61 -8.12 -2.63 6.94
C ALA A 61 -9.06 -3.50 6.09
N ALA A 62 -8.53 -4.20 5.07
CA ALA A 62 -9.30 -5.12 4.25
C ALA A 62 -9.81 -6.33 5.03
N VAL A 63 -9.02 -6.88 5.97
CA VAL A 63 -9.46 -7.97 6.86
C VAL A 63 -10.62 -7.50 7.75
N GLU A 64 -10.48 -6.36 8.40
CA GLU A 64 -11.54 -5.82 9.28
C GLU A 64 -12.81 -5.50 8.50
N LYS A 65 -12.68 -4.91 7.30
CA LYS A 65 -13.83 -4.70 6.41
C LYS A 65 -14.51 -6.03 6.06
N ARG A 66 -13.75 -7.08 5.72
CA ARG A 66 -14.32 -8.40 5.41
C ARG A 66 -15.06 -8.99 6.61
N LYS A 67 -14.49 -8.94 7.82
CA LYS A 67 -15.16 -9.43 9.04
C LYS A 67 -16.48 -8.71 9.30
N ARG A 68 -16.47 -7.37 9.20
CA ARG A 68 -17.69 -6.57 9.36
C ARG A 68 -18.76 -6.95 8.33
N MET A 69 -18.37 -7.10 7.06
CA MET A 69 -19.31 -7.54 6.03
C MET A 69 -19.87 -8.92 6.36
N GLU A 70 -19.04 -9.89 6.73
CA GLU A 70 -19.48 -11.24 7.11
C GLU A 70 -20.48 -11.23 8.27
N GLN A 71 -20.29 -10.38 9.28
CA GLN A 71 -21.26 -10.20 10.36
C GLN A 71 -22.60 -9.67 9.86
N ILE A 72 -22.58 -8.63 9.03
CA ILE A 72 -23.79 -8.06 8.43
C ILE A 72 -24.54 -9.10 7.59
N TRP A 73 -23.82 -9.90 6.79
CA TRP A 73 -24.45 -10.97 6.00
C TRP A 73 -25.10 -12.04 6.89
N LYS A 74 -24.45 -12.44 7.99
CA LYS A 74 -25.04 -13.39 8.96
C LYS A 74 -26.32 -12.86 9.61
N GLU A 75 -26.35 -11.57 9.97
CA GLU A 75 -27.55 -10.94 10.53
C GLU A 75 -28.71 -10.88 9.53
N ILE A 76 -28.41 -10.69 8.23
CA ILE A 76 -29.43 -10.67 7.16
C ILE A 76 -29.96 -12.08 6.87
N ASP A 77 -29.08 -13.09 6.87
CA ASP A 77 -29.44 -14.49 6.60
C ASP A 77 -30.15 -15.16 7.79
N GLU A 78 -30.01 -14.62 9.00
CA GLU A 78 -30.67 -15.14 10.19
C GLU A 78 -32.17 -14.77 10.18
N PRO A 79 -33.09 -15.77 10.15
CA PRO A 79 -34.52 -15.48 10.15
C PRO A 79 -34.88 -14.74 11.44
N PRO A 80 -35.72 -13.68 11.37
CA PRO A 80 -36.07 -12.88 12.54
C PRO A 80 -36.64 -13.76 13.66
N ALA A 81 -36.32 -13.40 14.91
CA ALA A 81 -36.57 -14.24 16.09
C ALA A 81 -38.01 -14.80 16.19
N PHE A 82 -39.01 -14.05 15.73
CA PHE A 82 -40.40 -14.50 15.72
C PHE A 82 -40.65 -15.72 14.81
N LEU A 83 -39.92 -15.87 13.70
CA LEU A 83 -40.04 -17.06 12.84
C LEU A 83 -39.40 -18.31 13.46
N LYS A 84 -38.37 -18.13 14.31
CA LYS A 84 -37.73 -19.25 15.01
C LYS A 84 -38.62 -19.81 16.12
N GLU A 85 -39.37 -18.96 16.81
CA GLU A 85 -40.34 -19.39 17.83
C GLU A 85 -41.52 -20.15 17.23
N GLU A 86 -41.94 -19.79 16.01
CA GLU A 86 -43.04 -20.46 15.31
C GLU A 86 -42.65 -21.86 14.83
N GLN A 87 -41.41 -22.05 14.36
CA GLN A 87 -40.89 -23.37 13.95
C GLN A 87 -40.69 -24.35 15.11
N ASN A 88 -40.48 -23.88 16.34
CA ASN A 88 -40.26 -24.72 17.52
C ASN A 88 -41.56 -25.09 18.26
N LYS A 89 -42.71 -24.57 17.81
CA LYS A 89 -44.04 -24.91 18.31
C LYS A 89 -44.77 -25.95 17.45
N LEU A 90 -44.18 -26.37 16.33
CA LEU A 90 -44.70 -27.41 15.43
C LEU A 90 -44.11 -28.79 15.75
#